data_AF-A0A968TV46-F1
#
_entry.id   AF-A0A968TV46-F1
#
_cell.length_a   1.000
_cell.length_b   1.000
_cell.length_c   1.000
_cell.angle_alpha   90.00
_cell.angle_beta   90.00
_cell.angle_gamma   90.00
#
_symmetry.space_group_name_H-M   'P 1'
#
loop_
_entity.id
_entity.type
_entity.pdbx_description
1 polymer ?
#
loop_
_entity_poly.entity_id
_entity_poly.type
_entity_poly.pdbx_seq_one_letter_code
_entity_poly.pdbx_strand_id
1 'polypeptide(L)'
;MPMANSKRLTVDGVEYSYQPFARDTLYSQVPNWGIVQRMSQLLGGSIPPAGLGRALLEATYRDNSATFRPEWAFHQYAMRADMGPPIGESRTLVVNGLSYAYQVFARDTLYNLVPNWADVRQLSRLASTTDPASVALRDALLRATYAATGARYEPGWSFHQLARQWNIGAPLADPFVLDIEGVPYNIQVYALETVYNIVPYWSDVKRLSTLAAAQNMNIAGGTNFRSLVLGHSPLETAVLPVTDEPVPEVGGEWTPPASLISRVLHYTPVVPNYADREGARVLWLVLHGDTGPAQATLDWMATPGSLTSTHYYITSTGVIYGLAGERFMTFHAGNVMLRGGHVITMNRYSIGVVLERPDITNAPQMEALRWLVRDISSRHPRIKLLRWPSFKPAGLPPRAVGG
;
A
#
# COMPACT_ATOMS: atom_id res chain seq x y z
N MET A 1 -12.77 2.52 -12.54
CA MET A 1 -13.80 3.38 -11.91
C MET A 1 -14.30 4.43 -12.91
N PRO A 2 -15.58 4.84 -12.87
CA PRO A 2 -16.07 6.01 -13.60
C PRO A 2 -15.38 7.28 -13.10
N MET A 3 -15.03 8.20 -14.00
CA MET A 3 -14.37 9.47 -13.67
C MET A 3 -15.30 10.67 -13.85
N ALA A 4 -16.30 10.54 -14.73
CA ALA A 4 -17.37 11.51 -14.90
C ALA A 4 -18.68 10.80 -15.26
N ASN A 5 -19.79 11.53 -15.21
CA ASN A 5 -21.09 11.04 -15.66
C ASN A 5 -21.12 10.85 -17.18
N SER A 6 -22.01 9.98 -17.65
CA SER A 6 -22.28 9.84 -19.09
C SER A 6 -22.81 11.16 -19.66
N LYS A 7 -22.31 11.54 -20.84
CA LYS A 7 -22.75 12.72 -21.59
C LYS A 7 -22.92 12.38 -23.07
N ARG A 8 -23.47 13.33 -23.82
CA ARG A 8 -23.57 13.25 -25.29
C ARG A 8 -22.66 14.26 -25.97
N LEU A 9 -22.26 13.94 -27.19
CA LEU A 9 -21.57 14.83 -28.11
C LEU A 9 -22.02 14.53 -29.54
N THR A 10 -22.00 15.55 -30.40
CA THR A 10 -22.31 15.41 -31.82
C THR A 10 -21.08 15.71 -32.65
N VAL A 11 -20.73 14.81 -33.57
CA VAL A 11 -19.62 14.97 -34.52
C VAL A 11 -20.16 14.67 -35.91
N ASP A 12 -19.97 15.59 -36.85
CA ASP A 12 -20.39 15.44 -38.24
C ASP A 12 -21.88 15.03 -38.40
N GLY A 13 -22.74 15.57 -37.53
CA GLY A 13 -24.18 15.28 -37.52
C GLY A 13 -24.58 13.96 -36.86
N VAL A 14 -23.62 13.17 -36.36
CA VAL A 14 -23.86 11.92 -35.64
C VAL A 14 -23.73 12.14 -34.14
N GLU A 15 -24.74 11.72 -33.37
CA GLU A 15 -24.73 11.81 -31.90
C GLU A 15 -24.09 10.57 -31.28
N TYR A 16 -23.25 10.78 -30.28
CA TYR A 16 -22.57 9.75 -29.50
C TYR A 16 -22.82 9.97 -28.01
N SER A 17 -23.07 8.89 -27.28
CA SER A 17 -22.99 8.85 -25.83
C SER A 17 -21.58 8.44 -25.43
N TYR A 18 -21.01 9.06 -24.41
CA TYR A 18 -19.69 8.72 -23.90
C TYR A 18 -19.60 8.88 -22.38
N GLN A 19 -18.70 8.12 -21.76
CA GLN A 19 -18.40 8.22 -20.34
C GLN A 19 -16.91 7.95 -20.09
N PRO A 20 -16.20 8.89 -19.44
CA PRO A 20 -14.83 8.68 -18.97
C PRO A 20 -14.77 7.66 -17.82
N PHE A 21 -13.91 6.65 -17.97
CA PHE A 21 -13.47 5.74 -16.92
C PHE A 21 -11.96 5.86 -16.74
N ALA A 22 -11.46 5.47 -15.58
CA ALA A 22 -10.06 5.57 -15.20
C ALA A 22 -9.07 4.94 -16.20
N ARG A 23 -9.50 3.92 -16.94
CA ARG A 23 -8.69 3.26 -17.97
C ARG A 23 -8.94 3.78 -19.37
N ASP A 24 -10.11 4.34 -19.64
CA ASP A 24 -10.53 4.70 -20.99
C ASP A 24 -11.81 5.53 -20.99
N THR A 25 -12.07 6.23 -22.09
CA THR A 25 -13.41 6.76 -22.37
C THR A 25 -14.17 5.74 -23.20
N LEU A 26 -15.30 5.28 -22.67
CA LEU A 26 -16.22 4.43 -23.41
C LEU A 26 -17.20 5.30 -24.19
N TYR A 27 -17.58 4.88 -25.38
CA TYR A 27 -18.57 5.59 -26.18
C TYR A 27 -19.44 4.63 -27.01
N SER A 28 -20.61 5.10 -27.41
CA SER A 28 -21.52 4.41 -28.32
C SER A 28 -22.25 5.44 -29.19
N GLN A 29 -22.51 5.09 -30.44
CA GLN A 29 -23.34 5.91 -31.32
C GLN A 29 -24.80 5.83 -30.86
N VAL A 30 -25.53 6.95 -30.85
CA VAL A 30 -26.96 6.96 -30.52
C VAL A 30 -27.78 6.59 -31.78
N PRO A 31 -28.80 5.71 -31.67
CA PRO A 31 -29.35 5.05 -30.48
C PRO A 31 -28.77 3.64 -30.22
N ASN A 32 -27.59 3.31 -30.73
CA ASN A 32 -26.96 1.98 -30.64
C ASN A 32 -26.26 1.75 -29.28
N TRP A 33 -26.98 1.91 -28.16
CA TRP A 33 -26.43 1.86 -26.79
C TRP A 33 -25.72 0.53 -26.45
N GLY A 34 -26.12 -0.57 -27.09
CA GLY A 34 -25.52 -1.89 -26.88
C GLY A 34 -24.14 -2.08 -27.53
N ILE A 35 -23.72 -1.16 -28.41
CA ILE A 35 -22.42 -1.22 -29.09
C ILE A 35 -21.47 -0.25 -28.39
N VAL A 36 -20.84 -0.73 -27.32
CA VAL A 36 -19.86 0.05 -26.54
C VAL A 36 -18.46 -0.12 -27.13
N GLN A 37 -17.83 0.99 -27.43
CA GLN A 37 -16.49 1.09 -28.00
C GLN A 37 -15.54 1.82 -27.05
N ARG A 38 -14.23 1.59 -27.24
CA ARG A 38 -13.16 2.20 -26.44
C ARG A 38 -12.47 3.31 -27.23
N MET A 39 -12.36 4.49 -26.65
CA MET A 39 -11.68 5.62 -27.29
C MET A 39 -10.21 5.29 -27.57
N SER A 40 -9.49 4.62 -26.66
CA SER A 40 -8.10 4.21 -26.91
C SER A 40 -7.93 3.36 -28.18
N GLN A 41 -8.87 2.44 -28.45
CA GLN A 41 -8.87 1.62 -29.66
C GLN A 41 -9.12 2.45 -30.91
N LEU A 42 -10.02 3.44 -30.84
CA LEU A 42 -10.27 4.38 -31.94
C LEU A 42 -9.04 5.24 -32.26
N LEU A 43 -8.30 5.68 -31.23
CA LEU A 43 -7.15 6.57 -31.37
C LEU A 43 -5.87 5.86 -31.84
N GLY A 44 -5.75 4.56 -31.57
CA GLY A 44 -4.59 3.75 -31.99
C GLY A 44 -3.25 4.27 -31.43
N GLY A 45 -3.25 4.88 -30.24
CA GLY A 45 -2.07 5.45 -29.61
C GLY A 45 -1.59 6.79 -30.20
N SER A 46 -2.37 7.41 -31.09
CA SER A 46 -2.06 8.69 -31.72
C SER A 46 -3.14 9.75 -31.45
N ILE A 47 -2.76 11.02 -31.46
CA ILE A 47 -3.72 12.13 -31.36
C ILE A 47 -4.11 12.52 -32.79
N PRO A 48 -5.32 12.21 -33.27
CA PRO A 48 -5.75 12.62 -34.60
C PRO A 48 -5.93 14.15 -34.63
N PRO A 49 -5.77 14.80 -35.79
CA PRO A 49 -5.95 16.26 -35.91
C PRO A 49 -7.41 16.69 -35.79
N ALA A 50 -8.37 15.84 -36.18
CA ALA A 50 -9.81 16.11 -36.19
C ALA A 50 -10.62 14.81 -36.09
N GLY A 51 -11.95 14.92 -36.17
CA GLY A 51 -12.89 13.78 -36.19
C GLY A 51 -13.29 13.27 -34.80
N LEU A 52 -14.01 12.15 -34.77
CA LEU A 52 -14.61 11.59 -33.55
C LEU A 52 -13.59 11.38 -32.43
N GLY A 53 -12.43 10.80 -32.74
CA GLY A 53 -11.37 10.56 -31.75
C GLY A 53 -10.86 11.85 -31.12
N ARG A 54 -10.65 12.90 -31.93
CA ARG A 54 -10.25 14.23 -31.43
C ARG A 54 -11.33 14.81 -30.52
N ALA A 55 -12.59 14.78 -30.95
CA ALA A 55 -13.71 15.34 -30.22
C ALA A 55 -13.94 14.63 -28.88
N LEU A 56 -13.89 13.30 -28.85
CA LEU A 56 -13.99 12.49 -27.63
C LEU A 56 -12.86 12.82 -26.65
N LEU A 57 -11.64 13.02 -27.14
CA LEU A 57 -10.50 13.35 -26.32
C LEU A 57 -10.64 14.73 -25.66
N GLU A 58 -11.00 15.75 -26.42
CA GLU A 58 -11.26 17.10 -25.89
C GLU A 58 -12.42 17.10 -24.89
N ALA A 59 -13.48 16.37 -25.21
CA ALA A 59 -14.64 16.21 -24.34
C ALA A 59 -14.26 15.52 -23.03
N THR A 60 -13.46 14.45 -23.09
CA THR A 60 -12.93 13.75 -21.91
C THR A 60 -12.11 14.68 -21.02
N TYR A 61 -11.21 15.48 -21.60
CA TYR A 61 -10.40 16.43 -20.82
C TYR A 61 -11.26 17.49 -20.14
N ARG A 62 -12.14 18.14 -20.91
CA ARG A 62 -13.06 19.17 -20.42
C ARG A 62 -13.93 18.66 -19.26
N ASP A 63 -14.47 17.45 -19.40
CA ASP A 63 -15.32 16.84 -18.39
C ASP A 63 -14.58 16.43 -17.11
N ASN A 64 -13.26 16.33 -17.18
CA ASN A 64 -12.38 16.11 -16.04
C ASN A 64 -11.61 17.38 -15.64
N SER A 65 -12.20 18.54 -15.91
CA SER A 65 -11.69 19.88 -15.52
C SER A 65 -10.26 20.17 -16.01
N ALA A 66 -9.96 19.74 -17.23
CA ALA A 66 -8.68 19.99 -17.88
C ALA A 66 -8.86 20.46 -19.32
N THR A 67 -7.91 21.24 -19.82
CA THR A 67 -7.88 21.68 -21.22
C THR A 67 -6.94 20.80 -22.01
N PHE A 68 -7.45 20.14 -23.06
CA PHE A 68 -6.58 19.35 -23.93
C PHE A 68 -5.71 20.26 -24.81
N ARG A 69 -4.42 19.94 -24.86
CA ARG A 69 -3.38 20.62 -25.64
C ARG A 69 -2.57 19.58 -26.42
N PRO A 70 -2.84 19.35 -27.72
CA PRO A 70 -2.19 18.29 -28.50
C PRO A 70 -0.66 18.44 -28.55
N GLU A 71 -0.14 19.65 -28.46
CA GLU A 71 1.28 19.97 -28.55
C GLU A 71 2.04 19.77 -27.22
N TRP A 72 1.34 19.58 -26.10
CA TRP A 72 1.98 19.42 -24.79
C TRP A 72 2.53 18.00 -24.60
N ALA A 73 3.75 17.94 -24.06
CA ALA A 73 4.46 16.68 -23.82
C ALA A 73 3.68 15.74 -22.89
N PHE A 74 3.03 16.25 -21.84
CA PHE A 74 2.18 15.45 -20.96
C PHE A 74 1.01 14.79 -21.68
N HIS A 75 0.30 15.50 -22.55
CA HIS A 75 -0.85 14.96 -23.26
C HIS A 75 -0.44 13.95 -24.34
N GLN A 76 0.67 14.22 -25.03
CA GLN A 76 1.30 13.28 -25.96
C GLN A 76 1.73 11.98 -25.26
N TYR A 77 2.38 12.12 -24.10
CA TYR A 77 2.78 10.96 -23.29
C TYR A 77 1.55 10.21 -22.76
N ALA A 78 0.56 10.94 -22.22
CA ALA A 78 -0.65 10.36 -21.65
C ALA A 78 -1.42 9.51 -22.66
N MET A 79 -1.46 9.94 -23.93
CA MET A 79 -2.05 9.16 -25.01
C MET A 79 -1.29 7.86 -25.28
N ARG A 80 0.04 7.93 -25.42
CA ARG A 80 0.87 6.76 -25.76
C ARG A 80 0.97 5.75 -24.62
N ALA A 81 0.90 6.21 -23.38
CA ALA A 81 1.03 5.38 -22.18
C ALA A 81 -0.32 4.95 -21.58
N ASP A 82 -1.43 5.22 -22.27
CA ASP A 82 -2.80 4.94 -21.82
C ASP A 82 -3.04 5.41 -20.38
N MET A 83 -2.71 6.66 -20.06
CA MET A 83 -2.74 7.18 -18.67
C MET A 83 -4.16 7.38 -18.11
N GLY A 84 -5.18 7.23 -18.97
CA GLY A 84 -6.57 7.54 -18.65
C GLY A 84 -6.85 9.04 -18.66
N PRO A 85 -8.08 9.45 -18.28
CA PRO A 85 -8.45 10.86 -18.19
C PRO A 85 -7.56 11.64 -17.21
N PRO A 86 -7.34 12.94 -17.44
CA PRO A 86 -6.71 13.81 -16.44
C PRO A 86 -7.60 13.95 -15.20
N ILE A 87 -7.03 14.43 -14.10
CA ILE A 87 -7.76 14.88 -12.91
C ILE A 87 -7.32 16.33 -12.67
N GLY A 88 -7.94 17.25 -13.42
CA GLY A 88 -7.60 18.67 -13.40
C GLY A 88 -6.46 19.10 -14.34
N GLU A 89 -6.23 20.41 -14.34
CA GLU A 89 -5.20 21.07 -15.16
C GLU A 89 -3.76 20.73 -14.73
N SER A 90 -2.81 20.94 -15.66
CA SER A 90 -1.39 20.96 -15.31
C SER A 90 -1.05 22.15 -14.40
N ARG A 91 -0.15 21.92 -13.44
CA ARG A 91 0.26 22.89 -12.42
C ARG A 91 1.77 22.81 -12.19
N THR A 92 2.30 23.76 -11.44
CA THR A 92 3.69 23.75 -10.98
C THR A 92 3.77 23.64 -9.47
N LEU A 93 4.81 23.01 -8.97
CA LEU A 93 5.18 23.01 -7.56
C LEU A 93 6.69 23.17 -7.39
N VAL A 94 7.11 23.66 -6.23
CA VAL A 94 8.53 23.85 -5.90
C VAL A 94 8.93 22.87 -4.79
N VAL A 95 10.01 22.12 -5.02
CA VAL A 95 10.58 21.19 -4.04
C VAL A 95 12.08 21.42 -3.96
N ASN A 96 12.60 21.70 -2.76
CA ASN A 96 14.02 21.95 -2.53
C ASN A 96 14.61 23.02 -3.48
N GLY A 97 13.85 24.08 -3.78
CA GLY A 97 14.25 25.16 -4.68
C GLY A 97 14.16 24.85 -6.18
N LEU A 98 13.77 23.63 -6.56
CA LEU A 98 13.56 23.23 -7.95
C LEU A 98 12.07 23.29 -8.31
N SER A 99 11.76 23.86 -9.48
CA SER A 99 10.39 23.95 -9.99
C SER A 99 10.07 22.74 -10.87
N TYR A 100 8.95 22.08 -10.58
CA TYR A 100 8.44 20.95 -11.34
C TYR A 100 7.05 21.29 -11.89
N ALA A 101 6.83 21.00 -13.17
CA ALA A 101 5.48 20.93 -13.70
C ALA A 101 4.94 19.52 -13.48
N TYR A 102 3.64 19.40 -13.24
CA TYR A 102 2.97 18.12 -13.05
C TYR A 102 1.53 18.17 -13.56
N GLN A 103 0.97 17.01 -13.83
CA GLN A 103 -0.46 16.83 -14.07
C GLN A 103 -0.89 15.44 -13.61
N VAL A 104 -2.03 15.40 -12.92
CA VAL A 104 -2.59 14.15 -12.40
C VAL A 104 -3.42 13.51 -13.50
N PHE A 105 -3.16 12.23 -13.76
CA PHE A 105 -4.03 11.37 -14.57
C PHE A 105 -4.56 10.24 -13.71
N ALA A 106 -5.62 9.59 -14.18
CA ALA A 106 -6.24 8.48 -13.47
C ALA A 106 -5.23 7.40 -13.05
N ARG A 107 -4.30 7.01 -13.94
CA ARG A 107 -3.34 5.93 -13.64
C ARG A 107 -2.08 6.36 -12.89
N ASP A 108 -1.63 7.59 -13.06
CA ASP A 108 -0.43 8.11 -12.40
C ASP A 108 -0.35 9.64 -12.56
N THR A 109 0.55 10.27 -11.83
CA THR A 109 0.89 11.68 -12.01
C THR A 109 2.13 11.80 -12.89
N LEU A 110 2.02 12.58 -13.96
CA LEU A 110 3.15 12.95 -14.80
C LEU A 110 3.82 14.20 -14.24
N TYR A 111 5.13 14.28 -14.32
CA TYR A 111 5.90 15.45 -13.93
C TYR A 111 7.15 15.62 -14.79
N ASN A 112 7.69 16.85 -14.84
CA ASN A 112 9.00 17.15 -15.41
C ASN A 112 9.65 18.30 -14.64
N LEU A 113 10.98 18.38 -14.69
CA LEU A 113 11.71 19.55 -14.18
C LEU A 113 11.51 20.72 -15.14
N VAL A 114 11.32 21.94 -14.63
CA VAL A 114 11.24 23.16 -15.45
C VAL A 114 12.66 23.75 -15.61
N PRO A 115 13.09 24.14 -16.83
CA PRO A 115 12.33 24.23 -18.10
C PRO A 115 12.45 22.99 -19.01
N ASN A 116 12.82 21.83 -18.49
CA ASN A 116 12.99 20.59 -19.26
C ASN A 116 11.64 19.92 -19.58
N TRP A 117 10.77 20.61 -20.31
CA TRP A 117 9.38 20.20 -20.61
C TRP A 117 9.23 18.86 -21.33
N ALA A 118 10.25 18.44 -22.08
CA ALA A 118 10.23 17.18 -22.83
C ALA A 118 10.55 15.94 -21.96
N ASP A 119 11.17 16.11 -20.80
CA ASP A 119 11.57 15.01 -19.89
C ASP A 119 10.41 14.61 -18.98
N VAL A 120 9.38 14.03 -19.59
CA VAL A 120 8.16 13.57 -18.89
C VAL A 120 8.45 12.29 -18.13
N ARG A 121 8.20 12.32 -16.82
CA ARG A 121 8.39 11.21 -15.88
C ARG A 121 7.10 10.88 -15.14
N GLN A 122 7.03 9.67 -14.62
CA GLN A 122 5.90 9.15 -13.86
C GLN A 122 6.22 9.15 -12.35
N LEU A 123 5.29 9.61 -11.51
CA LEU A 123 5.43 9.61 -10.06
C LEU A 123 5.63 8.19 -9.49
N SER A 124 4.95 7.17 -10.05
CA SER A 124 5.13 5.78 -9.59
C SER A 124 6.57 5.27 -9.68
N ARG A 125 7.40 5.84 -10.57
CA ARG A 125 8.84 5.51 -10.66
C ARG A 125 9.63 5.93 -9.43
N LEU A 126 9.09 6.83 -8.61
CA LEU A 126 9.68 7.24 -7.34
C LEU A 126 9.20 6.39 -6.15
N ALA A 127 8.30 5.42 -6.34
CA ALA A 127 7.65 4.72 -5.23
C ALA A 127 8.64 4.11 -4.22
N SER A 128 9.70 3.46 -4.71
CA SER A 128 10.72 2.78 -3.89
C SER A 128 11.99 3.59 -3.63
N THR A 129 12.04 4.86 -4.05
CA THR A 129 13.24 5.68 -3.86
C THR A 129 13.53 5.91 -2.39
N THR A 130 14.82 5.86 -2.04
CA THR A 130 15.37 6.17 -0.71
C THR A 130 16.25 7.42 -0.72
N ASP A 131 16.55 7.96 -1.90
CA ASP A 131 17.27 9.23 -2.03
C ASP A 131 16.43 10.37 -1.42
N PRO A 132 16.97 11.15 -0.45
CA PRO A 132 16.21 12.17 0.27
C PRO A 132 15.54 13.22 -0.64
N ALA A 133 16.21 13.64 -1.72
CA ALA A 133 15.66 14.61 -2.65
C ALA A 133 14.48 14.02 -3.44
N SER A 134 14.63 12.79 -3.93
CA SER A 134 13.59 12.06 -4.63
C SER A 134 12.40 11.70 -3.72
N VAL A 135 12.65 11.40 -2.44
CA VAL A 135 11.61 11.19 -1.43
C VAL A 135 10.81 12.48 -1.20
N ALA A 136 11.48 13.62 -1.06
CA ALA A 136 10.82 14.91 -0.90
C ALA A 136 9.94 15.25 -2.12
N LEU A 137 10.46 15.02 -3.34
CA LEU A 137 9.69 15.20 -4.57
C LEU A 137 8.48 14.26 -4.66
N ARG A 138 8.68 12.97 -4.38
CA ARG A 138 7.62 11.97 -4.34
C ARG A 138 6.49 12.39 -3.40
N ASP A 139 6.81 12.78 -2.17
CA ASP A 139 5.81 13.11 -1.17
C ASP A 139 5.09 14.42 -1.50
N ALA A 140 5.78 15.41 -2.10
CA ALA A 140 5.16 16.63 -2.60
C ALA A 140 4.18 16.35 -3.75
N LEU A 141 4.59 15.52 -4.72
CA LEU A 141 3.73 15.12 -5.83
C LEU A 141 2.52 14.30 -5.34
N LEU A 142 2.71 13.35 -4.41
CA LEU A 142 1.59 12.60 -3.83
C LEU A 142 0.60 13.48 -3.10
N ARG A 143 1.06 14.48 -2.32
CA ARG A 143 0.16 15.47 -1.72
C ARG A 143 -0.65 16.20 -2.78
N ALA A 144 -0.02 16.60 -3.87
CA ALA A 144 -0.70 17.24 -4.99
C ALA A 144 -1.68 16.31 -5.72
N THR A 145 -1.33 15.03 -5.90
CA THR A 145 -2.17 13.99 -6.49
C THR A 145 -3.44 13.78 -5.69
N TYR A 146 -3.33 13.65 -4.37
CA TYR A 146 -4.49 13.47 -3.49
C TYR A 146 -5.35 14.74 -3.43
N ALA A 147 -4.71 15.91 -3.34
CA ALA A 147 -5.43 17.18 -3.33
C ALA A 147 -6.22 17.45 -4.62
N ALA A 148 -5.86 16.83 -5.75
CA ALA A 148 -6.60 16.98 -7.01
C ALA A 148 -8.04 16.44 -6.94
N THR A 149 -8.33 15.51 -6.04
CA THR A 149 -9.69 14.99 -5.78
C THR A 149 -10.26 15.44 -4.43
N GLY A 150 -9.59 16.41 -3.78
CA GLY A 150 -9.94 16.87 -2.44
C GLY A 150 -9.51 15.92 -1.32
N ALA A 151 -8.84 14.80 -1.64
CA ALA A 151 -8.40 13.83 -0.67
C ALA A 151 -7.15 14.29 0.09
N ARG A 152 -6.97 13.78 1.31
CA ARG A 152 -5.79 14.04 2.14
C ARG A 152 -4.75 12.95 1.95
N TYR A 153 -3.53 13.33 1.59
CA TYR A 153 -2.39 12.41 1.60
C TYR A 153 -1.79 12.29 3.01
N GLU A 154 -1.64 11.04 3.45
CA GLU A 154 -1.05 10.68 4.73
C GLU A 154 -0.03 9.54 4.54
N PRO A 155 1.29 9.82 4.61
CA PRO A 155 2.32 8.83 4.31
C PRO A 155 2.38 7.68 5.33
N GLY A 156 1.89 7.88 6.55
CA GLY A 156 1.83 6.85 7.60
C GLY A 156 0.62 5.91 7.50
N TRP A 157 -0.31 6.17 6.57
CA TRP A 157 -1.53 5.37 6.41
C TRP A 157 -1.29 4.19 5.48
N SER A 158 -1.67 2.99 5.91
CA SER A 158 -1.43 1.75 5.15
C SER A 158 -2.07 1.76 3.77
N PHE A 159 -3.27 2.35 3.61
CA PHE A 159 -3.90 2.53 2.29
C PHE A 159 -3.01 3.28 1.33
N HIS A 160 -2.45 4.41 1.76
CA HIS A 160 -1.63 5.26 0.92
C HIS A 160 -0.27 4.62 0.63
N GLN A 161 0.29 3.91 1.59
CA GLN A 161 1.53 3.14 1.41
C GLN A 161 1.36 2.06 0.35
N LEU A 162 0.32 1.24 0.48
CA LEU A 162 0.03 0.13 -0.43
C LEU A 162 -0.45 0.61 -1.80
N ALA A 163 -1.21 1.72 -1.87
CA ALA A 163 -1.65 2.28 -3.13
C ALA A 163 -0.48 2.66 -4.05
N ARG A 164 0.59 3.24 -3.48
CA ARG A 164 1.83 3.55 -4.20
C ARG A 164 2.53 2.29 -4.71
N GLN A 165 2.62 1.26 -3.89
CA GLN A 165 3.30 0.01 -4.25
C GLN A 165 2.54 -0.78 -5.32
N TRP A 166 1.21 -0.89 -5.16
CA TRP A 166 0.35 -1.59 -6.10
C TRP A 166 0.07 -0.78 -7.36
N ASN A 167 0.50 0.48 -7.40
CA ASN A 167 0.30 1.41 -8.52
C ASN A 167 -1.16 1.43 -9.00
N ILE A 168 -2.09 1.65 -8.08
CA ILE A 168 -3.54 1.56 -8.33
C ILE A 168 -4.16 2.90 -8.80
N GLY A 169 -3.32 3.84 -9.21
CA GLY A 169 -3.73 5.14 -9.73
C GLY A 169 -4.06 6.18 -8.67
N ALA A 170 -4.61 7.31 -9.11
CA ALA A 170 -4.98 8.41 -8.24
C ALA A 170 -6.16 8.05 -7.32
N PRO A 171 -6.22 8.59 -6.09
CA PRO A 171 -7.38 8.44 -5.21
C PRO A 171 -8.56 9.22 -5.79
N LEU A 172 -9.75 8.65 -5.72
CA LEU A 172 -11.00 9.28 -6.18
C LEU A 172 -11.85 9.84 -5.04
N ALA A 173 -11.50 9.51 -3.80
CA ALA A 173 -12.16 10.01 -2.60
C ALA A 173 -11.22 9.89 -1.38
N ASP A 174 -11.55 10.66 -0.33
CA ASP A 174 -11.07 10.35 1.02
C ASP A 174 -11.57 8.98 1.49
N PRO A 175 -10.85 8.32 2.40
CA PRO A 175 -11.35 7.10 3.01
C PRO A 175 -12.60 7.37 3.83
N PHE A 176 -13.53 6.42 3.80
CA PHE A 176 -14.78 6.47 4.53
C PHE A 176 -15.09 5.12 5.17
N VAL A 177 -15.91 5.14 6.22
CA VAL A 177 -16.37 3.93 6.90
C VAL A 177 -17.75 3.54 6.38
N LEU A 178 -17.91 2.27 6.06
CA LEU A 178 -19.18 1.64 5.70
C LEU A 178 -19.45 0.50 6.66
N ASP A 179 -20.62 0.49 7.29
CA ASP A 179 -21.08 -0.66 8.07
C ASP A 179 -21.70 -1.70 7.14
N ILE A 180 -21.24 -2.94 7.24
CA ILE A 180 -21.81 -4.08 6.54
C ILE A 180 -22.10 -5.15 7.59
N GLU A 181 -23.38 -5.39 7.85
CA GLU A 181 -23.85 -6.41 8.81
C GLU A 181 -23.25 -6.24 10.22
N GLY A 182 -23.10 -5.00 10.69
CA GLY A 182 -22.52 -4.68 12.00
C GLY A 182 -20.99 -4.76 12.05
N VAL A 183 -20.33 -4.99 10.92
CA VAL A 183 -18.88 -4.95 10.78
C VAL A 183 -18.47 -3.65 10.07
N PRO A 184 -17.78 -2.73 10.75
CA PRO A 184 -17.29 -1.50 10.12
C PRO A 184 -16.09 -1.77 9.22
N TYR A 185 -16.23 -1.46 7.93
CA TYR A 185 -15.17 -1.46 6.94
C TYR A 185 -14.73 -0.04 6.66
N ASN A 186 -13.44 0.24 6.75
CA ASN A 186 -12.90 1.46 6.18
C ASN A 186 -12.47 1.19 4.73
N ILE A 187 -12.83 2.08 3.82
CA ILE A 187 -12.77 1.89 2.36
C ILE A 187 -12.17 3.14 1.72
N GLN A 188 -11.33 2.96 0.70
CA GLN A 188 -10.93 4.05 -0.17
C GLN A 188 -10.92 3.61 -1.63
N VAL A 189 -11.47 4.46 -2.49
CA VAL A 189 -11.58 4.21 -3.92
C VAL A 189 -10.42 4.90 -4.64
N TYR A 190 -9.69 4.13 -5.43
CA TYR A 190 -8.67 4.60 -6.36
C TYR A 190 -9.13 4.34 -7.80
N ALA A 191 -8.48 5.00 -8.74
CA ALA A 191 -8.82 4.91 -10.16
C ALA A 191 -8.89 3.45 -10.68
N LEU A 192 -7.96 2.59 -10.23
CA LEU A 192 -7.82 1.21 -10.70
C LEU A 192 -8.23 0.15 -9.68
N GLU A 193 -8.55 0.52 -8.44
CA GLU A 193 -8.84 -0.43 -7.36
C GLU A 193 -9.66 0.20 -6.25
N THR A 194 -10.43 -0.59 -5.52
CA THR A 194 -10.95 -0.20 -4.21
C THR A 194 -10.21 -0.98 -3.14
N VAL A 195 -9.65 -0.29 -2.14
CA VAL A 195 -8.99 -0.93 -1.00
C VAL A 195 -9.87 -0.81 0.23
N TYR A 196 -9.79 -1.80 1.12
CA TYR A 196 -10.55 -1.82 2.36
C TYR A 196 -9.77 -2.48 3.49
N ASN A 197 -10.19 -2.24 4.73
CA ASN A 197 -9.78 -2.97 5.91
C ASN A 197 -10.93 -3.03 6.92
N ILE A 198 -10.85 -3.94 7.88
CA ILE A 198 -11.84 -4.04 8.96
C ILE A 198 -11.38 -3.15 10.12
N VAL A 199 -12.25 -2.28 10.61
CA VAL A 199 -11.96 -1.43 11.78
C VAL A 199 -11.98 -2.30 13.05
N PRO A 200 -11.02 -2.17 13.98
CA PRO A 200 -10.00 -1.10 14.09
C PRO A 200 -8.62 -1.48 13.53
N TYR A 201 -8.52 -2.42 12.59
CA TYR A 201 -7.25 -2.98 12.13
C TYR A 201 -6.80 -2.33 10.81
N TRP A 202 -6.38 -1.06 10.89
CA TRP A 202 -6.19 -0.26 9.69
C TRP A 202 -4.98 -0.69 8.83
N SER A 203 -4.12 -1.57 9.35
CA SER A 203 -3.01 -2.16 8.61
C SER A 203 -3.36 -3.44 7.83
N ASP A 204 -4.51 -4.09 8.09
CA ASP A 204 -4.94 -5.30 7.37
C ASP A 204 -5.69 -4.92 6.08
N VAL A 205 -4.97 -4.29 5.16
CA VAL A 205 -5.52 -3.73 3.91
C VAL A 205 -5.66 -4.81 2.85
N LYS A 206 -6.84 -4.85 2.24
CA LYS A 206 -7.24 -5.81 1.20
C LYS A 206 -7.71 -5.06 -0.04
N ARG A 207 -7.61 -5.72 -1.20
CA ARG A 207 -8.09 -5.20 -2.49
C ARG A 207 -9.44 -5.81 -2.80
N LEU A 208 -10.43 -5.01 -3.18
CA LEU A 208 -11.77 -5.51 -3.52
C LEU A 208 -11.74 -6.48 -4.70
N SER A 209 -10.85 -6.26 -5.69
CA SER A 209 -10.67 -7.17 -6.82
C SER A 209 -10.30 -8.60 -6.40
N THR A 210 -9.59 -8.78 -5.28
CA THR A 210 -9.25 -10.12 -4.77
C THR A 210 -10.48 -10.87 -4.23
N LEU A 211 -11.45 -10.15 -3.68
CA LEU A 211 -12.72 -10.72 -3.24
C LEU A 211 -13.61 -11.11 -4.42
N ALA A 212 -13.67 -10.27 -5.46
CA ALA A 212 -14.45 -10.57 -6.67
C ALA A 212 -13.91 -11.82 -7.40
N ALA A 213 -12.59 -11.96 -7.48
CA ALA A 213 -11.94 -13.15 -8.05
C ALA A 213 -12.20 -14.41 -7.21
N ALA A 214 -12.19 -14.29 -5.88
CA ALA A 214 -12.52 -15.38 -4.95
C ALA A 214 -13.94 -15.92 -5.12
N GLN A 215 -14.87 -15.07 -5.56
CA GLN A 215 -16.28 -15.40 -5.72
C GLN A 215 -16.65 -15.82 -7.16
N ASN A 216 -15.67 -16.04 -8.05
CA ASN A 216 -15.90 -16.35 -9.48
C ASN A 216 -16.84 -15.36 -10.18
N MET A 217 -16.84 -14.08 -9.79
CA MET A 217 -17.54 -13.04 -10.54
C MET A 217 -16.75 -12.72 -11.81
N ASN A 218 -16.91 -13.56 -12.84
CA ASN A 218 -16.50 -13.26 -14.21
C ASN A 218 -17.35 -12.09 -14.72
N ILE A 219 -16.85 -10.86 -14.56
CA ILE A 219 -17.42 -9.71 -15.26
C ILE A 219 -17.11 -9.90 -16.74
N ALA A 220 -18.16 -10.17 -17.52
CA ALA A 220 -18.10 -10.47 -18.94
C ALA A 220 -17.39 -9.35 -19.73
N GLY A 221 -16.46 -9.76 -20.61
CA GLY A 221 -15.91 -8.91 -21.67
C GLY A 221 -14.40 -8.65 -21.58
N GLY A 222 -13.58 -9.67 -21.84
CA GLY A 222 -12.14 -9.50 -22.04
C GLY A 222 -11.39 -10.82 -21.85
N THR A 223 -10.75 -11.28 -22.91
CA THR A 223 -10.11 -12.58 -23.06
C THR A 223 -9.02 -12.90 -22.02
N ASN A 224 -9.08 -14.12 -21.50
CA ASN A 224 -8.01 -14.90 -20.85
C ASN A 224 -7.25 -14.26 -19.68
N PHE A 225 -7.89 -14.16 -18.51
CA PHE A 225 -7.18 -14.15 -17.23
C PHE A 225 -6.88 -15.59 -16.81
N ARG A 226 -5.63 -16.02 -16.98
CA ARG A 226 -5.14 -17.27 -16.38
C ARG A 226 -5.25 -17.19 -14.85
N SER A 227 -6.11 -18.06 -14.32
CA SER A 227 -5.99 -18.87 -13.10
C SER A 227 -5.31 -18.26 -11.85
N LEU A 228 -6.12 -18.14 -10.79
CA LEU A 228 -5.86 -18.31 -9.35
C LEU A 228 -4.46 -18.00 -8.79
N VAL A 229 -4.42 -17.08 -7.81
CA VAL A 229 -3.77 -17.37 -6.50
C VAL A 229 -4.63 -16.78 -5.37
N LEU A 230 -5.60 -17.57 -4.91
CA LEU A 230 -5.94 -17.64 -3.50
C LEU A 230 -5.10 -18.77 -2.92
N GLY A 231 -4.34 -18.51 -1.87
CA GLY A 231 -3.66 -19.56 -1.14
C GLY A 231 -2.59 -19.03 -0.20
N HIS A 232 -2.92 -18.95 1.08
CA HIS A 232 -1.91 -19.10 2.13
C HIS A 232 -1.62 -20.61 2.29
N SER A 233 -0.38 -21.01 1.94
CA SER A 233 0.53 -22.06 2.46
C SER A 233 0.10 -23.55 2.54
N PRO A 234 1.06 -24.53 2.57
CA PRO A 234 2.37 -24.66 1.90
C PRO A 234 2.60 -26.08 1.26
N LEU A 235 3.84 -26.31 0.78
CA LEU A 235 4.58 -27.59 0.57
C LEU A 235 4.67 -28.15 -0.85
N GLU A 236 5.82 -27.96 -1.48
CA GLU A 236 6.44 -29.00 -2.31
C GLU A 236 7.95 -29.06 -2.04
N THR A 237 8.45 -30.29 -1.97
CA THR A 237 9.69 -30.72 -1.34
C THR A 237 10.93 -30.33 -2.15
N ALA A 238 11.85 -29.57 -1.55
CA ALA A 238 13.23 -29.48 -2.03
C ALA A 238 14.15 -30.22 -1.06
N VAL A 239 14.62 -31.38 -1.50
CA VAL A 239 15.64 -32.17 -0.82
C VAL A 239 16.98 -31.44 -0.95
N LEU A 240 17.62 -31.13 0.17
CA LEU A 240 19.05 -30.82 0.24
C LEU A 240 19.77 -32.02 0.88
N PRO A 241 20.98 -32.37 0.43
CA PRO A 241 21.68 -33.56 0.91
C PRO A 241 22.08 -33.38 2.38
N VAL A 242 21.69 -34.35 3.21
CA VAL A 242 22.17 -34.49 4.60
C VAL A 242 23.43 -35.35 4.55
N THR A 243 24.54 -34.79 5.02
CA THR A 243 25.77 -35.53 5.32
C THR A 243 25.66 -36.17 6.71
N ASP A 244 26.08 -37.43 6.81
CA ASP A 244 26.08 -38.25 8.03
C ASP A 244 27.10 -37.77 9.08
N GLU A 245 26.71 -36.82 9.93
CA GLU A 245 27.42 -36.55 11.19
C GLU A 245 26.44 -36.78 12.37
N PRO A 246 26.81 -37.62 13.36
CA PRO A 246 25.89 -38.05 14.41
C PRO A 246 25.64 -36.97 15.47
N VAL A 247 24.37 -36.85 15.86
CA VAL A 247 23.89 -35.99 16.96
C VAL A 247 24.25 -36.62 18.31
N PRO A 248 24.93 -35.92 19.23
CA PRO A 248 25.17 -36.45 20.58
C PRO A 248 23.93 -36.28 21.48
N GLU A 249 23.68 -37.32 22.28
CA GLU A 249 22.57 -37.47 23.21
C GLU A 249 22.59 -36.45 24.38
N VAL A 250 21.38 -36.16 24.87
CA VAL A 250 21.07 -35.26 25.99
C VAL A 250 21.21 -36.01 27.32
N GLY A 251 21.99 -35.46 28.25
CA GLY A 251 21.98 -35.88 29.66
C GLY A 251 22.81 -34.95 30.55
N GLY A 252 22.14 -34.15 31.39
CA GLY A 252 22.78 -33.34 32.43
C GLY A 252 21.98 -32.08 32.80
N GLU A 253 21.76 -31.87 34.11
CA GLU A 253 21.01 -30.76 34.70
C GLU A 253 21.33 -29.39 34.07
N TRP A 254 20.31 -28.75 33.49
CA TRP A 254 20.48 -27.45 32.84
C TRP A 254 20.45 -26.32 33.89
N THR A 255 21.63 -25.87 34.30
CA THR A 255 21.83 -24.54 34.87
C THR A 255 22.05 -23.55 33.71
N PRO A 256 21.23 -22.50 33.56
CA PRO A 256 21.44 -21.52 32.50
C PRO A 256 22.75 -20.74 32.72
N PRO A 257 23.59 -20.56 31.69
CA PRO A 257 24.90 -19.94 31.82
C PRO A 257 24.84 -18.41 31.96
N ALA A 258 25.82 -17.85 32.66
CA ALA A 258 25.96 -16.45 33.04
C ALA A 258 26.27 -15.45 31.90
N SER A 259 25.99 -15.76 30.63
CA SER A 259 26.47 -15.00 29.45
C SER A 259 25.38 -14.24 28.68
N LEU A 260 24.47 -13.56 29.40
CA LEU A 260 23.32 -12.81 28.83
C LEU A 260 23.66 -11.45 28.20
N ILE A 261 24.93 -11.17 27.88
CA ILE A 261 25.46 -9.85 27.49
C ILE A 261 25.25 -9.50 25.99
N SER A 262 24.68 -10.39 25.15
CA SER A 262 24.54 -10.18 23.68
C SER A 262 23.10 -10.22 23.13
N ARG A 263 22.07 -9.96 23.95
CA ARG A 263 20.67 -10.35 23.68
C ARG A 263 19.93 -9.64 22.52
N VAL A 264 20.40 -8.53 21.96
CA VAL A 264 19.77 -7.88 20.80
C VAL A 264 20.80 -7.69 19.70
N LEU A 265 20.60 -8.37 18.58
CA LEU A 265 21.41 -8.20 17.38
C LEU A 265 20.84 -7.01 16.59
N HIS A 266 21.66 -6.00 16.32
CA HIS A 266 21.27 -4.98 15.35
C HIS A 266 21.18 -5.63 13.98
N TYR A 267 19.99 -5.66 13.41
CA TYR A 267 19.82 -6.18 12.07
C TYR A 267 20.51 -5.23 11.08
N THR A 268 21.32 -5.82 10.21
CA THR A 268 21.95 -5.14 9.08
C THR A 268 21.58 -5.95 7.85
N PRO A 269 21.03 -5.33 6.80
CA PRO A 269 20.99 -3.89 6.47
C PRO A 269 19.93 -3.03 7.22
N VAL A 270 20.07 -1.70 7.13
CA VAL A 270 19.16 -0.71 7.76
C VAL A 270 17.76 -0.83 7.16
N VAL A 271 16.75 -0.85 8.02
CA VAL A 271 15.34 -0.79 7.61
C VAL A 271 14.96 0.66 7.28
N PRO A 272 14.61 1.01 6.03
CA PRO A 272 14.41 2.41 5.64
C PRO A 272 13.05 2.98 6.08
N ASN A 273 12.12 2.11 6.49
CA ASN A 273 10.73 2.47 6.69
C ASN A 273 10.47 2.88 8.15
N TYR A 274 10.93 4.06 8.56
CA TYR A 274 10.64 4.65 9.86
C TYR A 274 10.45 6.16 9.73
N ALA A 275 9.87 6.79 10.74
CA ALA A 275 9.73 8.24 10.82
C ALA A 275 9.96 8.74 12.26
N ASP A 276 10.16 10.04 12.43
CA ASP A 276 10.18 10.66 13.75
C ASP A 276 8.81 10.53 14.44
N ARG A 277 8.81 10.44 15.77
CA ARG A 277 7.57 10.39 16.57
C ARG A 277 6.97 11.77 16.83
N GLU A 278 7.66 12.84 16.42
CA GLU A 278 7.31 14.24 16.69
C GLU A 278 7.14 14.49 18.19
N GLY A 279 8.06 13.95 19.00
CA GLY A 279 8.01 14.07 20.47
C GLY A 279 6.90 13.25 21.14
N ALA A 280 6.14 12.44 20.40
CA ALA A 280 5.10 11.60 20.98
C ALA A 280 5.69 10.53 21.92
N ARG A 281 5.08 10.39 23.09
CA ARG A 281 5.44 9.35 24.06
C ARG A 281 4.98 7.98 23.58
N VAL A 282 5.80 6.95 23.83
CA VAL A 282 5.40 5.55 23.67
C VAL A 282 4.38 5.17 24.75
N LEU A 283 3.23 4.66 24.29
CA LEU A 283 2.10 4.25 25.13
C LEU A 283 1.81 2.75 25.01
N TRP A 284 2.18 2.12 23.89
CA TRP A 284 1.90 0.70 23.63
C TRP A 284 3.10 -0.10 23.16
N LEU A 285 3.16 -1.36 23.59
CA LEU A 285 4.00 -2.41 22.99
C LEU A 285 3.04 -3.33 22.23
N VAL A 286 3.19 -3.41 20.91
CA VAL A 286 2.27 -4.14 20.03
C VAL A 286 2.95 -5.42 19.55
N LEU A 287 2.36 -6.56 19.90
CA LEU A 287 2.80 -7.88 19.45
C LEU A 287 2.14 -8.24 18.13
N HIS A 288 2.97 -8.65 17.17
CA HIS A 288 2.57 -9.17 15.87
C HIS A 288 3.09 -10.60 15.69
N GLY A 289 2.35 -11.41 14.94
CA GLY A 289 2.82 -12.69 14.44
C GLY A 289 3.23 -12.58 12.98
N ASP A 290 4.29 -13.27 12.62
CA ASP A 290 4.72 -13.51 11.25
C ASP A 290 4.67 -15.02 10.98
N THR A 291 4.31 -15.44 9.76
CA THR A 291 4.30 -16.86 9.38
C THR A 291 5.68 -17.38 9.01
N GLY A 292 6.68 -16.49 8.88
CA GLY A 292 8.08 -16.83 8.64
C GLY A 292 8.39 -17.20 7.18
N PRO A 293 9.66 -17.58 6.90
CA PRO A 293 10.81 -17.61 7.82
C PRO A 293 11.38 -16.22 8.14
N ALA A 294 12.01 -16.08 9.31
CA ALA A 294 12.51 -14.79 9.82
C ALA A 294 13.38 -14.01 8.82
N GLN A 295 14.33 -14.69 8.18
CA GLN A 295 15.28 -14.04 7.26
C GLN A 295 14.55 -13.37 6.09
N ALA A 296 13.57 -14.05 5.50
CA ALA A 296 12.81 -13.51 4.37
C ALA A 296 12.05 -12.22 4.75
N THR A 297 11.44 -12.20 5.95
CA THR A 297 10.72 -11.03 6.45
C THR A 297 11.67 -9.89 6.78
N LEU A 298 12.82 -10.18 7.39
CA LEU A 298 13.84 -9.18 7.72
C LEU A 298 14.44 -8.55 6.45
N ASP A 299 14.80 -9.38 5.47
CA ASP A 299 15.33 -8.92 4.17
C ASP A 299 14.30 -8.05 3.43
N TRP A 300 13.03 -8.47 3.47
CA TRP A 300 11.94 -7.68 2.92
C TRP A 300 11.78 -6.34 3.65
N MET A 301 11.87 -6.30 4.98
CA MET A 301 11.76 -5.05 5.76
C MET A 301 12.89 -4.07 5.40
N ALA A 302 14.07 -4.57 5.10
CA ALA A 302 15.20 -3.74 4.71
C ALA A 302 15.24 -3.36 3.22
N THR A 303 14.33 -3.89 2.40
CA THR A 303 14.26 -3.55 0.98
C THR A 303 13.75 -2.11 0.78
N PRO A 304 14.38 -1.29 -0.09
CA PRO A 304 13.86 0.01 -0.50
C PRO A 304 12.41 -0.07 -1.00
N GLY A 305 11.51 0.68 -0.39
CA GLY A 305 10.07 0.63 -0.70
C GLY A 305 9.26 -0.40 0.08
N SER A 306 9.87 -1.08 1.06
CA SER A 306 9.14 -1.86 2.06
C SER A 306 8.09 -1.00 2.77
N LEU A 307 6.90 -1.57 2.97
CA LEU A 307 5.74 -0.85 3.51
C LEU A 307 5.51 -1.08 4.99
N THR A 308 6.18 -2.07 5.58
CA THR A 308 6.06 -2.37 6.99
C THR A 308 7.42 -2.55 7.60
N SER A 309 7.49 -2.28 8.90
CA SER A 309 8.72 -2.37 9.66
C SER A 309 8.38 -2.52 11.13
N THR A 310 9.25 -3.19 11.86
CA THR A 310 9.13 -3.40 13.29
C THR A 310 10.31 -2.78 14.02
N HIS A 311 10.20 -2.61 15.33
CA HIS A 311 11.36 -2.25 16.15
C HIS A 311 12.17 -3.49 16.47
N TYR A 312 11.47 -4.56 16.83
CA TYR A 312 12.07 -5.83 17.20
C TYR A 312 11.42 -6.99 16.45
N TYR A 313 12.24 -7.99 16.11
CA TYR A 313 11.81 -9.27 15.55
C TYR A 313 12.40 -10.41 16.39
N ILE A 314 11.58 -11.38 16.79
CA ILE A 314 12.00 -12.54 17.58
C ILE A 314 11.82 -13.81 16.74
N THR A 315 12.91 -14.53 16.49
CA THR A 315 12.88 -15.79 15.74
C THR A 315 12.26 -16.92 16.56
N SER A 316 11.97 -18.06 15.93
CA SER A 316 11.54 -19.27 16.64
C SER A 316 12.63 -19.87 17.54
N THR A 317 13.90 -19.44 17.38
CA THR A 317 15.03 -19.86 18.23
C THR A 317 15.30 -18.90 19.40
N GLY A 318 14.52 -17.83 19.55
CA GLY A 318 14.69 -16.84 20.63
C GLY A 318 15.73 -15.76 20.35
N VAL A 319 16.24 -15.64 19.12
CA VAL A 319 17.12 -14.53 18.71
C VAL A 319 16.28 -13.26 18.56
N ILE A 320 16.73 -12.15 19.14
CA ILE A 320 16.08 -10.84 19.02
C ILE A 320 16.89 -9.97 18.06
N TYR A 321 16.25 -9.56 16.97
CA TYR A 321 16.77 -8.55 16.06
C TYR A 321 16.18 -7.18 16.39
N GLY A 322 17.02 -6.17 16.56
CA GLY A 322 16.63 -4.76 16.63
C GLY A 322 16.80 -4.09 15.27
N LEU A 323 15.70 -3.57 14.70
CA LEU A 323 15.66 -3.05 13.33
C LEU A 323 15.64 -1.51 13.31
N ALA A 324 14.99 -0.88 14.29
CA ALA A 324 14.91 0.58 14.42
C ALA A 324 14.93 1.00 15.89
N GLY A 325 15.58 2.12 16.19
CA GLY A 325 15.60 2.68 17.53
C GLY A 325 14.22 3.18 17.95
N GLU A 326 13.86 2.98 19.22
CA GLU A 326 12.52 3.30 19.74
C GLU A 326 12.14 4.79 19.74
N ARG A 327 13.11 5.69 19.54
CA ARG A 327 12.83 7.11 19.32
C ARG A 327 12.06 7.37 18.02
N PHE A 328 12.16 6.46 17.05
CA PHE A 328 11.43 6.50 15.80
C PHE A 328 10.14 5.69 15.89
N MET A 329 9.14 6.06 15.10
CA MET A 329 8.02 5.16 14.81
C MET A 329 8.38 4.26 13.63
N THR A 330 8.07 2.97 13.76
CA THR A 330 8.08 2.01 12.65
C THR A 330 6.65 1.77 12.17
N PHE A 331 6.48 1.20 10.98
CA PHE A 331 5.16 1.07 10.36
C PHE A 331 4.63 -0.35 10.50
N HIS A 332 4.05 -0.67 11.65
CA HIS A 332 3.61 -2.04 11.99
C HIS A 332 2.10 -2.17 12.25
N ALA A 333 1.46 -1.12 12.78
CA ALA A 333 0.06 -1.12 13.20
C ALA A 333 -0.84 -0.18 12.39
N GLY A 334 -0.26 0.81 11.71
CA GLY A 334 -1.02 1.82 10.97
C GLY A 334 -1.84 2.73 11.90
N ASN A 335 -3.06 3.08 11.49
CA ASN A 335 -4.00 3.80 12.35
C ASN A 335 -4.84 2.83 13.19
N VAL A 336 -5.43 3.33 14.28
CA VAL A 336 -6.50 2.67 15.01
C VAL A 336 -7.58 3.66 15.39
N MET A 337 -8.81 3.16 15.55
CA MET A 337 -9.89 3.92 16.16
C MET A 337 -9.95 3.60 17.64
N LEU A 338 -9.85 4.62 18.48
CA LEU A 338 -10.00 4.53 19.94
C LEU A 338 -11.48 4.48 20.33
N ARG A 339 -11.75 3.99 21.56
CA ARG A 339 -13.07 4.10 22.18
C ARG A 339 -13.46 5.59 22.25
N GLY A 340 -14.60 5.94 21.66
CA GLY A 340 -15.03 7.33 21.50
C GLY A 340 -14.87 7.90 20.09
N GLY A 341 -14.39 7.11 19.12
CA GLY A 341 -14.41 7.46 17.69
C GLY A 341 -13.18 8.23 17.18
N HIS A 342 -12.21 8.53 18.04
CA HIS A 342 -10.98 9.21 17.63
C HIS A 342 -10.03 8.26 16.90
N VAL A 343 -9.57 8.64 15.70
CA VAL A 343 -8.54 7.91 14.96
C VAL A 343 -7.16 8.44 15.33
N ILE A 344 -6.24 7.54 15.66
CA ILE A 344 -4.84 7.86 15.91
C ILE A 344 -3.93 7.02 15.01
N THR A 345 -2.76 7.54 14.67
CA THR A 345 -1.68 6.75 14.06
C THR A 345 -0.98 5.94 15.14
N MET A 346 -1.37 4.68 15.34
CA MET A 346 -0.83 3.78 16.37
C MET A 346 0.69 3.65 16.28
N ASN A 347 1.25 3.60 15.07
CA ASN A 347 2.70 3.60 14.83
C ASN A 347 3.43 4.68 15.65
N ARG A 348 2.87 5.90 15.69
CA ARG A 348 3.46 7.06 16.37
C ARG A 348 3.59 6.87 17.89
N TYR A 349 2.70 6.09 18.51
CA TYR A 349 2.61 5.91 19.96
C TYR A 349 3.01 4.51 20.43
N SER A 350 3.57 3.66 19.56
CA SER A 350 3.85 2.27 19.91
C SER A 350 5.19 1.73 19.44
N ILE A 351 5.69 0.72 20.16
CA ILE A 351 6.82 -0.14 19.79
C ILE A 351 6.26 -1.45 19.25
N GLY A 352 6.64 -1.81 18.03
CA GLY A 352 6.28 -3.08 17.39
C GLY A 352 7.28 -4.18 17.72
N VAL A 353 6.77 -5.36 18.11
CA VAL A 353 7.54 -6.60 18.26
C VAL A 353 6.87 -7.69 17.42
N VAL A 354 7.60 -8.26 16.47
CA VAL A 354 7.12 -9.35 15.61
C VAL A 354 7.73 -10.68 16.08
N LEU A 355 6.91 -11.74 16.17
CA LEU A 355 7.37 -13.09 16.47
C LEU A 355 7.22 -13.98 15.24
N GLU A 356 8.28 -14.69 14.86
CA GLU A 356 8.25 -15.73 13.83
C GLU A 356 7.43 -16.93 14.30
N ARG A 357 6.43 -17.35 13.53
CA ARG A 357 5.58 -18.52 13.78
C ARG A 357 5.25 -18.64 15.28
N PRO A 358 4.58 -17.63 15.85
CA PRO A 358 4.51 -17.48 17.30
C PRO A 358 3.92 -18.75 17.92
N ASP A 359 4.52 -19.21 19.01
CA ASP A 359 4.09 -20.41 19.72
C ASP A 359 4.32 -20.21 21.21
N ILE A 360 3.24 -20.27 22.01
CA ILE A 360 3.36 -20.06 23.47
C ILE A 360 4.11 -21.20 24.17
N THR A 361 4.23 -22.35 23.52
CA THR A 361 4.95 -23.52 24.05
C THR A 361 6.43 -23.50 23.71
N ASN A 362 6.85 -22.62 22.78
CA ASN A 362 8.25 -22.44 22.41
C ASN A 362 9.02 -21.68 23.52
N ALA A 363 9.71 -22.43 24.38
CA ALA A 363 10.41 -21.88 25.54
C ALA A 363 11.48 -20.82 25.18
N PRO A 364 12.40 -21.04 24.21
CA PRO A 364 13.36 -20.01 23.80
C PRO A 364 12.71 -18.71 23.34
N GLN A 365 11.69 -18.79 22.49
CA GLN A 365 10.99 -17.62 21.97
C GLN A 365 10.23 -16.86 23.09
N MET A 366 9.59 -17.59 24.00
CA MET A 366 8.86 -16.98 25.12
C MET A 366 9.79 -16.41 26.19
N GLU A 367 10.98 -16.97 26.39
CA GLU A 367 11.99 -16.36 27.25
C GLU A 367 12.48 -15.03 26.66
N ALA A 368 12.82 -15.02 25.37
CA ALA A 368 13.24 -13.81 24.66
C ALA A 368 12.18 -12.72 24.71
N LEU A 369 10.91 -13.05 24.44
CA LEU A 369 9.79 -12.12 24.54
C LEU A 369 9.62 -11.56 25.96
N ARG A 370 9.65 -12.42 26.99
CA ARG A 370 9.51 -11.99 28.39
C ARG A 370 10.63 -11.05 28.81
N TRP A 371 11.86 -11.34 28.40
CA TRP A 371 13.00 -10.46 28.64
C TRP A 371 12.83 -9.11 27.96
N LEU A 372 12.52 -9.11 26.65
CA LEU A 372 12.38 -7.88 25.86
C LEU A 372 11.25 -6.99 26.38
N VAL A 373 10.10 -7.59 26.73
CA VAL A 373 8.98 -6.84 27.31
C VAL A 373 9.37 -6.20 28.65
N ARG A 374 10.12 -6.90 29.51
CA ARG A 374 10.62 -6.33 30.77
C ARG A 374 11.59 -5.18 30.52
N ASP A 375 12.54 -5.36 29.60
CA ASP A 375 13.52 -4.33 29.23
C ASP A 375 12.83 -3.07 28.68
N ILE A 376 11.93 -3.21 27.71
CA ILE A 376 11.16 -2.09 27.14
C ILE A 376 10.31 -1.42 28.23
N SER A 377 9.66 -2.20 29.09
CA SER A 377 8.83 -1.66 30.18
C SER A 377 9.65 -0.88 31.21
N SER A 378 10.91 -1.26 31.45
CA SER A 378 11.81 -0.51 32.34
C SER A 378 12.17 0.86 31.75
N ARG A 379 12.34 0.93 30.43
CA ARG A 379 12.66 2.16 29.68
C ARG A 379 11.41 3.01 29.40
N HIS A 380 10.23 2.40 29.36
CA HIS A 380 8.92 3.03 29.18
C HIS A 380 7.92 2.60 30.26
N PRO A 381 7.98 3.15 31.49
CA PRO A 381 7.25 2.62 32.67
C PRO A 381 5.72 2.59 32.59
N ARG A 382 5.14 3.25 31.58
CA ARG A 382 3.68 3.37 31.40
C ARG A 382 3.20 2.69 30.11
N ILE A 383 4.05 1.87 29.49
CA ILE A 383 3.71 1.15 28.26
C ILE A 383 2.68 0.05 28.54
N LYS A 384 1.70 -0.10 27.65
CA LYS A 384 0.67 -1.14 27.73
C LYS A 384 0.88 -2.18 26.65
N LEU A 385 0.78 -3.46 27.00
CA LEU A 385 0.88 -4.55 26.03
C LEU A 385 -0.41 -4.70 25.22
N LEU A 386 -0.29 -4.78 23.89
CA LEU A 386 -1.40 -4.99 22.96
C LEU A 386 -1.08 -6.16 22.03
N ARG A 387 -2.04 -7.05 21.79
CA ARG A 387 -1.95 -8.09 20.77
C ARG A 387 -2.62 -7.61 19.49
N TRP A 388 -1.90 -7.66 18.36
CA TRP A 388 -2.46 -7.37 17.05
C TRP A 388 -3.16 -8.62 16.46
N PRO A 389 -4.11 -8.50 15.52
CA PRO A 389 -4.79 -9.68 14.94
C PRO A 389 -3.87 -10.68 14.23
N SER A 390 -2.71 -10.22 13.75
CA SER A 390 -1.71 -11.11 13.16
C SER A 390 -1.02 -11.99 14.22
N PHE A 391 -1.08 -11.61 15.50
CA PHE A 391 -0.55 -12.40 16.59
C PHE A 391 -1.50 -13.56 16.94
N LYS A 392 -1.30 -14.69 16.26
CA LYS A 392 -2.06 -15.93 16.44
C LYS A 392 -1.12 -17.05 16.87
N PRO A 393 -0.72 -17.11 18.15
CA PRO A 393 0.24 -18.11 18.56
C PRO A 393 -0.38 -19.52 18.58
N ALA A 394 0.40 -20.52 18.17
CA ALA A 394 0.06 -21.91 18.43
C ALA A 394 0.01 -22.17 19.95
N GLY A 395 -0.74 -23.20 20.36
CA GLY A 395 -0.84 -23.64 21.76
C GLY A 395 -1.81 -22.86 22.64
N LEU A 396 -2.44 -21.78 22.16
CA LEU A 396 -3.58 -21.18 22.88
C LEU A 396 -4.80 -22.12 22.78
N PRO A 397 -5.48 -22.44 23.90
CA PRO A 397 -6.73 -23.18 23.83
C PRO A 397 -7.76 -22.38 23.02
N PRO A 398 -8.65 -23.05 22.26
CA PRO A 398 -9.73 -22.37 21.55
C PRO A 398 -10.54 -21.54 22.55
N ARG A 399 -10.78 -20.27 22.20
CA ARG A 399 -11.56 -19.35 23.02
C ARG A 399 -12.95 -19.97 23.21
N ALA A 400 -13.34 -20.24 24.45
CA ALA A 400 -14.74 -20.50 24.76
C ALA A 400 -15.54 -19.27 24.30
N VAL A 401 -16.50 -19.48 23.41
CA VAL A 401 -17.45 -18.46 23.00
C VAL A 401 -18.39 -18.25 24.19
N GLY A 402 -18.02 -17.35 25.10
CA GLY A 402 -18.91 -16.85 26.14
C GLY A 402 -19.88 -15.84 25.52
N GLY A 403 -21.18 -16.13 25.62
CA GLY A 403 -22.28 -15.38 25.00
C GLY A 403 -22.71 -14.12 25.74
#